data_AF-A0A6G2DDY6-F1
#
_entry.id   AF-A0A6G2DDY6-F1
#
_cell.length_a   1.000
_cell.length_b   1.000
_cell.length_c   1.000
_cell.angle_alpha   90.00
_cell.angle_beta   90.00
_cell.angle_gamma   90.00
#
_symmetry.space_group_name_H-M   'P 1'
#
loop_
_entity.id
_entity.type
_entity.pdbx_description
1 polymer ?
#
loop_
_entity_poly.entity_id
_entity_poly.type
_entity_poly.pdbx_seq_one_letter_code
_entity_poly.pdbx_strand_id
1 'polypeptide(L)'
;SNIEDFIAKLPENYLKLPLLEPLVKVGLFDSFEKNRQKVFNNLANLFEFVKELGSLFGDAIYSWQESEDWTEQEKFYMEQELLGIGVSKHPLQAIASKAIYPITPIGNLSENSYAIILVEVQKIKVIRTKKGENMAFLQADDSKKKLDVTLFSDLYRQVGQEIKEGA
;
A
#
# COMPACT_ATOMS: atom_id res chain seq x y z
N SER A 1 -15.54 8.49 -22.91
CA SER A 1 -14.32 9.14 -22.41
C SER A 1 -13.45 8.10 -21.78
N ASN A 2 -12.18 8.01 -22.18
CA ASN A 2 -11.16 7.06 -21.75
C ASN A 2 -9.92 7.83 -21.28
N ILE A 3 -8.85 7.13 -20.91
CA ILE A 3 -7.61 7.76 -20.39
C ILE A 3 -6.96 8.61 -21.49
N GLU A 4 -6.99 8.15 -22.74
CA GLU A 4 -6.44 8.86 -23.90
C GLU A 4 -7.15 10.20 -24.12
N ASP A 5 -8.49 10.22 -24.06
CA ASP A 5 -9.32 11.43 -24.17
C ASP A 5 -9.05 12.43 -23.04
N PHE A 6 -8.76 11.94 -21.82
CA PHE A 6 -8.37 12.80 -20.70
C PHE A 6 -7.02 13.47 -20.96
N ILE A 7 -6.02 12.72 -21.42
CA ILE A 7 -4.67 13.23 -21.69
C ILE A 7 -4.66 14.19 -22.89
N ALA A 8 -5.42 13.89 -23.96
CA ALA A 8 -5.54 14.75 -25.13
C ALA A 8 -6.19 16.12 -24.81
N LYS A 9 -7.06 16.19 -23.79
CA LYS A 9 -7.72 17.42 -23.36
C LYS A 9 -6.95 18.23 -22.32
N LEU A 10 -5.86 17.68 -21.77
CA LEU A 10 -5.06 18.38 -20.79
C LEU A 10 -4.28 19.53 -21.44
N PRO A 11 -4.30 20.74 -20.86
CA PRO A 11 -3.45 21.84 -21.31
C PRO A 11 -1.95 21.49 -21.20
N GLU A 12 -1.12 21.98 -22.13
CA GLU A 12 0.32 21.66 -22.21
C GLU A 12 1.09 21.90 -20.90
N ASN A 13 0.68 22.90 -20.11
CA ASN A 13 1.33 23.20 -18.84
C ASN A 13 1.14 22.11 -17.77
N TYR A 14 0.10 21.28 -17.90
CA TYR A 14 -0.22 20.15 -17.04
C TYR A 14 0.17 18.79 -17.64
N LEU A 15 0.47 18.74 -18.93
CA LEU A 15 0.95 17.54 -19.62
C LEU A 15 2.41 17.26 -19.26
N LYS A 16 2.65 16.81 -18.02
CA LYS A 16 3.98 16.44 -17.49
C LYS A 16 3.89 15.14 -16.68
N LEU A 17 4.80 14.20 -16.92
CA LEU A 17 4.85 12.94 -16.18
C LEU A 17 4.85 13.11 -14.65
N PRO A 18 5.65 14.02 -14.06
CA PRO A 18 5.65 14.21 -12.61
C PRO A 18 4.32 14.69 -12.02
N LEU A 19 3.41 15.24 -12.84
CA LEU A 19 2.07 15.66 -12.38
C LEU A 19 1.05 14.53 -12.47
N LEU A 20 1.16 13.65 -13.47
CA LEU A 20 0.19 12.56 -13.68
C LEU A 20 0.58 11.26 -12.97
N GLU A 21 1.87 10.98 -12.79
CA GLU A 21 2.34 9.80 -12.05
C GLU A 21 1.72 9.66 -10.65
N PRO A 22 1.67 10.71 -9.81
CA PRO A 22 0.99 10.64 -8.52
C PRO A 22 -0.52 10.39 -8.65
N LEU A 23 -1.14 10.95 -9.68
CA LEU A 23 -2.59 10.80 -9.91
C LEU A 23 -2.95 9.37 -10.30
N VAL A 24 -2.12 8.72 -11.12
CA VAL A 24 -2.26 7.29 -11.44
C VAL A 24 -2.10 6.46 -10.17
N LYS A 25 -1.06 6.72 -9.37
CA LYS A 25 -0.77 5.99 -8.13
C LYS A 25 -1.90 6.07 -7.10
N VAL A 26 -2.54 7.23 -6.97
CA VAL A 26 -3.70 7.46 -6.09
C VAL A 26 -5.00 6.86 -6.64
N GLY A 27 -5.02 6.44 -7.91
CA GLY A 27 -6.16 5.75 -8.52
C GLY A 27 -7.13 6.63 -9.30
N LEU A 28 -6.67 7.77 -9.84
CA LEU A 28 -7.49 8.64 -10.69
C LEU A 28 -8.16 7.89 -11.84
N PHE A 29 -7.50 6.87 -12.39
CA PHE A 29 -7.96 6.12 -13.56
C PHE A 29 -8.58 4.75 -13.26
N ASP A 30 -8.79 4.39 -11.99
CA ASP A 30 -9.29 3.07 -11.57
C ASP A 30 -10.65 2.70 -12.16
N SER A 31 -11.48 3.70 -12.49
CA SER A 31 -12.77 3.51 -13.15
C SER A 31 -12.66 3.13 -14.62
N PHE A 32 -11.54 3.46 -15.27
CA PHE A 32 -11.28 3.17 -16.68
C PHE A 32 -10.44 1.91 -16.84
N GLU A 33 -9.36 1.79 -16.07
CA GLU A 33 -8.46 0.65 -16.04
C GLU A 33 -8.07 0.38 -14.59
N LYS A 34 -8.35 -0.84 -14.10
CA LYS A 34 -8.11 -1.21 -12.71
C LYS A 34 -6.63 -1.48 -12.43
N ASN A 35 -5.88 -1.85 -13.46
CA ASN A 35 -4.46 -2.14 -13.36
C ASN A 35 -3.67 -0.82 -13.36
N ARG A 36 -3.41 -0.28 -12.16
CA ARG A 36 -2.71 1.01 -12.00
C ARG A 36 -1.28 0.92 -12.53
N GLN A 37 -0.62 -0.23 -12.37
CA GLN A 37 0.75 -0.43 -12.85
C GLN A 37 0.82 -0.41 -14.38
N LYS A 38 -0.15 -1.03 -15.06
CA LYS A 38 -0.29 -0.96 -16.53
C LYS A 38 -0.43 0.48 -16.99
N VAL A 39 -1.31 1.25 -16.37
CA VAL A 39 -1.49 2.68 -16.72
C VAL A 39 -0.20 3.46 -16.50
N PHE A 40 0.47 3.23 -15.36
CA PHE A 40 1.72 3.89 -15.01
C PHE A 40 2.83 3.61 -16.03
N ASN A 41 3.04 2.34 -16.40
CA ASN A 41 4.07 1.94 -17.36
C ASN A 41 3.83 2.47 -18.77
N ASN A 42 2.56 2.59 -19.17
CA ASN A 42 2.20 3.11 -20.49
C ASN A 42 2.15 4.64 -20.55
N LEU A 43 2.21 5.34 -19.42
CA LEU A 43 1.97 6.78 -19.35
C LEU A 43 2.95 7.58 -20.23
N ALA A 44 4.24 7.24 -20.22
CA ALA A 44 5.25 7.91 -21.03
C ALA A 44 5.00 7.76 -22.54
N ASN A 45 4.73 6.53 -22.98
CA ASN A 45 4.45 6.26 -24.40
C ASN A 45 3.13 6.89 -24.84
N LEU A 46 2.11 6.87 -23.97
CA LEU A 46 0.82 7.51 -24.24
C LEU A 46 0.96 9.03 -24.39
N PHE A 47 1.87 9.65 -23.64
CA PHE A 47 2.21 11.06 -23.79
C PHE A 47 2.79 11.39 -25.16
N GLU A 48 3.80 10.62 -25.59
CA GLU A 48 4.43 10.79 -26.89
C GLU A 48 3.40 10.61 -28.01
N PHE A 49 2.59 9.55 -27.92
CA PHE A 49 1.48 9.30 -28.82
C PHE A 49 0.50 10.49 -28.90
N VAL A 50 0.10 11.05 -27.76
CA VAL A 50 -0.81 12.21 -27.71
C VAL A 50 -0.19 13.47 -28.31
N LYS A 51 1.08 13.70 -28.05
CA LYS A 51 1.80 14.86 -28.57
C LYS A 51 2.01 14.78 -30.08
N GLU A 52 2.31 13.59 -30.60
CA GLU A 52 2.56 13.39 -32.04
C GLU A 52 1.28 13.43 -32.88
N LEU A 53 0.17 12.90 -32.37
CA LEU A 53 -1.10 12.83 -33.10
C LEU A 53 -1.95 14.11 -32.99
N GLY A 54 -1.72 14.96 -31.98
CA GLY A 54 -2.34 16.29 -31.88
C GLY A 54 -3.87 16.26 -32.00
N SER A 55 -4.45 16.94 -32.99
CA SER A 55 -5.90 16.99 -33.23
C SER A 55 -6.45 15.84 -34.08
N LEU A 56 -5.61 14.90 -34.54
CA LEU A 56 -5.98 13.79 -35.42
C LEU A 56 -6.40 12.52 -34.67
N PHE A 57 -6.67 12.64 -33.37
CA PHE A 57 -7.07 11.56 -32.45
C PHE A 57 -8.36 10.82 -32.81
N GLY A 58 -9.11 11.29 -33.82
CA GLY A 58 -10.42 10.74 -34.17
C GLY A 58 -10.42 9.24 -34.44
N ASP A 59 -9.32 8.70 -35.00
CA ASP A 59 -9.27 7.30 -35.48
C ASP A 59 -8.07 6.48 -34.96
N ALA A 60 -7.12 7.09 -34.24
CA ALA A 60 -5.91 6.41 -33.78
C ALA A 60 -6.12 5.73 -32.42
N ILE A 61 -6.01 4.40 -32.38
CA ILE A 61 -6.13 3.60 -31.15
C ILE A 61 -4.73 3.37 -30.55
N TYR A 62 -4.53 3.77 -29.31
CA TYR A 62 -3.29 3.48 -28.59
C TYR A 62 -3.18 1.99 -28.25
N SER A 63 -2.01 1.40 -28.50
CA SER A 63 -1.74 0.00 -28.19
C SER A 63 -1.18 -0.14 -26.78
N TRP A 64 -2.03 -0.48 -25.82
CA TRP A 64 -1.65 -0.72 -24.43
C TRP A 64 -0.74 -1.94 -24.28
N GLN A 65 0.38 -1.77 -23.58
CA GLN A 65 1.23 -2.87 -23.15
C GLN A 65 0.70 -3.43 -21.83
N GLU A 66 0.35 -4.71 -21.80
CA GLU A 66 -0.08 -5.38 -20.59
C GLU A 66 1.07 -5.56 -19.59
N SER A 67 0.77 -5.48 -18.30
CA SER A 67 1.71 -5.77 -17.22
C SER A 67 1.00 -6.40 -16.03
N GLU A 68 1.76 -7.00 -15.12
CA GLU A 68 1.25 -7.30 -13.78
C GLU A 68 0.80 -6.00 -13.09
N ASP A 69 -0.12 -6.12 -12.15
CA ASP A 69 -0.63 -5.01 -11.34
C ASP A 69 0.07 -4.98 -9.98
N TRP A 70 0.05 -3.81 -9.34
CA TRP A 70 0.47 -3.69 -7.96
C TRP A 70 -0.47 -4.47 -7.03
N THR A 71 0.10 -5.01 -5.97
CA THR A 71 -0.67 -5.59 -4.88
C THR A 71 -1.51 -4.52 -4.19
N GLU A 72 -2.62 -4.92 -3.56
CA GLU A 72 -3.47 -4.00 -2.79
C GLU A 72 -2.70 -3.30 -1.65
N GLN A 73 -1.68 -3.97 -1.11
CA GLN A 73 -0.80 -3.40 -0.09
C GLN A 73 0.08 -2.27 -0.66
N GLU A 74 0.71 -2.49 -1.82
CA GLU A 74 1.49 -1.45 -2.50
C GLU A 74 0.62 -0.25 -2.87
N LYS A 75 -0.58 -0.48 -3.42
CA LYS A 75 -1.53 0.60 -3.74
C LYS A 75 -1.90 1.43 -2.50
N PHE A 76 -2.17 0.76 -1.38
CA PHE A 76 -2.47 1.41 -0.12
C PHE A 76 -1.32 2.29 0.39
N TYR A 77 -0.07 1.78 0.35
CA TYR A 77 1.08 2.58 0.79
C TYR A 77 1.38 3.74 -0.15
N MET A 78 1.17 3.60 -1.47
CA MET A 78 1.28 4.72 -2.40
C MET A 78 0.26 5.83 -2.10
N GLU A 79 -0.98 5.45 -1.74
CA GLU A 79 -2.00 6.42 -1.32
C GLU A 79 -1.59 7.12 -0.02
N GLN A 80 -1.10 6.37 0.98
CA GLN A 80 -0.59 6.94 2.23
C GLN A 80 0.57 7.90 2.00
N GLU A 81 1.52 7.56 1.13
CA GLU A 81 2.66 8.41 0.82
C GLU A 81 2.24 9.72 0.15
N LEU A 82 1.27 9.66 -0.78
CA LEU A 82 0.88 10.81 -1.61
C LEU A 82 -0.21 11.68 -0.98
N LEU A 83 -1.15 11.09 -0.27
CA LEU A 83 -2.29 11.79 0.35
C LEU A 83 -2.13 11.99 1.85
N GLY A 84 -1.19 11.29 2.49
CA GLY A 84 -1.08 11.20 3.95
C GLY A 84 -2.17 10.35 4.61
N ILE A 85 -3.07 9.77 3.81
CA ILE A 85 -4.13 8.84 4.22
C ILE A 85 -4.28 7.74 3.18
N GLY A 86 -4.61 6.53 3.63
CA GLY A 86 -4.93 5.39 2.78
C GLY A 86 -6.44 5.34 2.59
N VAL A 87 -6.88 5.61 1.38
CA VAL A 87 -8.31 5.64 1.01
C VAL A 87 -8.81 4.21 0.80
N SER A 88 -7.94 3.35 0.26
CA SER A 88 -8.15 1.93 0.09
C SER A 88 -8.19 1.18 1.43
N LYS A 89 -8.75 -0.02 1.40
CA LYS A 89 -8.83 -0.86 2.61
C LYS A 89 -7.43 -1.20 3.08
N HIS A 90 -7.19 -1.03 4.38
CA HIS A 90 -5.93 -1.39 4.99
C HIS A 90 -5.64 -2.89 4.77
N PRO A 91 -4.39 -3.30 4.46
CA PRO A 91 -4.01 -4.71 4.24
C PRO A 91 -4.47 -5.65 5.37
N LEU A 92 -4.36 -5.19 6.62
CA LEU A 92 -4.87 -5.88 7.81
C LEU A 92 -6.36 -6.26 7.71
N GLN A 93 -7.21 -5.49 7.04
CA GLN A 93 -8.63 -5.85 6.87
C GLN A 93 -8.80 -7.07 5.95
N ALA A 94 -7.98 -7.18 4.90
CA ALA A 94 -8.02 -8.34 4.01
C ALA A 94 -7.56 -9.61 4.76
N ILE A 95 -6.55 -9.49 5.62
CA ILE A 95 -6.09 -10.59 6.48
C ILE A 95 -7.14 -10.93 7.54
N ALA A 96 -7.74 -9.93 8.19
CA ALA A 96 -8.80 -10.12 9.19
C ALA A 96 -10.00 -10.89 8.63
N SER A 97 -10.39 -10.62 7.38
CA SER A 97 -11.48 -11.35 6.72
C SER A 97 -11.21 -12.85 6.50
N LYS A 98 -9.93 -13.25 6.50
CA LYS A 98 -9.48 -14.64 6.35
C LYS A 98 -9.12 -15.30 7.69
N ALA A 99 -9.18 -14.56 8.79
CA ALA A 99 -8.80 -15.06 10.09
C ALA A 99 -9.80 -16.12 10.58
N ILE A 100 -9.27 -17.24 11.05
CA ILE A 100 -10.05 -18.37 11.58
C ILE A 100 -10.40 -18.12 13.06
N TYR A 101 -9.65 -17.24 13.73
CA TYR A 101 -9.79 -16.92 15.15
C TYR A 101 -10.44 -15.55 15.37
N PRO A 102 -11.15 -15.35 16.49
CA PRO A 102 -11.72 -14.05 16.82
C PRO A 102 -10.62 -13.03 17.10
N ILE A 103 -10.45 -12.06 16.20
CA ILE A 103 -9.51 -10.95 16.36
C ILE A 103 -10.14 -9.89 17.27
N THR A 104 -9.42 -9.50 18.31
CA THR A 104 -9.79 -8.42 19.22
C THR A 104 -9.07 -7.13 18.82
N PRO A 105 -9.78 -6.01 18.60
CA PRO A 105 -9.13 -4.72 18.36
C PRO A 105 -8.31 -4.26 19.58
N ILE A 106 -7.21 -3.54 19.35
CA ILE A 106 -6.34 -3.05 20.43
C ILE A 106 -7.15 -2.20 21.43
N GLY A 107 -8.09 -1.39 20.93
CA GLY A 107 -8.94 -0.54 21.76
C GLY A 107 -9.86 -1.28 22.74
N ASN A 108 -10.05 -2.58 22.57
CA ASN A 108 -10.95 -3.41 23.40
C ASN A 108 -10.17 -4.37 24.31
N LEU A 109 -8.84 -4.27 24.35
CA LEU A 109 -8.01 -5.09 25.23
C LEU A 109 -8.32 -4.76 26.69
N SER A 110 -8.42 -5.81 27.51
CA SER A 110 -8.63 -5.71 28.96
C SER A 110 -7.36 -6.17 29.70
N GLU A 111 -7.06 -5.54 30.83
CA GLU A 111 -5.93 -5.94 31.66
C GLU A 111 -6.06 -7.40 32.12
N ASN A 112 -4.92 -8.09 32.22
CA ASN A 112 -4.83 -9.50 32.64
C ASN A 112 -5.71 -10.47 31.84
N SER A 113 -5.97 -10.17 30.57
CA SER A 113 -6.71 -11.05 29.66
C SER A 113 -5.82 -11.61 28.55
N TYR A 114 -6.25 -12.73 27.97
CA TYR A 114 -5.66 -13.28 26.76
C TYR A 114 -6.53 -12.91 25.57
N ALA A 115 -5.91 -12.37 24.52
CA ALA A 115 -6.58 -11.99 23.29
C ALA A 115 -5.68 -12.27 22.09
N ILE A 116 -6.30 -12.55 20.94
CA ILE A 116 -5.63 -12.62 19.65
C ILE A 116 -5.86 -11.29 18.96
N ILE A 117 -4.78 -10.61 18.59
CA ILE A 117 -4.80 -9.33 17.88
C ILE A 117 -4.16 -9.52 16.50
N LEU A 118 -4.63 -8.74 15.53
CA LEU A 118 -4.01 -8.64 14.22
C LEU A 118 -3.43 -7.24 14.09
N VAL A 119 -2.12 -7.17 13.85
CA VAL A 119 -1.36 -5.92 13.87
C VAL A 119 -0.29 -5.93 12.78
N GLU A 120 0.08 -4.74 12.32
CA GLU A 120 1.26 -4.50 11.50
C GLU A 120 2.43 -4.11 12.40
N VAL A 121 3.61 -4.67 12.15
CA VAL A 121 4.81 -4.37 12.96
C VAL A 121 5.52 -3.15 12.39
N GLN A 122 5.44 -2.02 13.10
CA GLN A 122 6.04 -0.75 12.69
C GLN A 122 7.53 -0.68 13.00
N LYS A 123 7.95 -1.22 14.15
CA LYS A 123 9.34 -1.12 14.60
C LYS A 123 9.72 -2.26 15.52
N ILE A 124 10.95 -2.76 15.39
CA ILE A 124 11.52 -3.82 16.21
C ILE A 124 12.79 -3.31 16.89
N LYS A 125 12.82 -3.37 18.22
CA LYS A 125 14.03 -3.09 19.02
C LYS A 125 14.45 -4.32 19.78
N VAL A 126 15.45 -5.03 19.26
CA VAL A 126 16.06 -6.17 19.95
C VAL A 126 17.03 -5.66 21.03
N ILE A 127 16.90 -6.19 22.24
CA ILE A 127 17.79 -5.90 23.38
C ILE A 127 18.26 -7.20 24.02
N ARG A 128 19.36 -7.14 24.76
CA ARG A 128 19.82 -8.25 25.60
C ARG A 128 19.37 -8.06 27.05
N THR A 129 18.83 -9.12 27.63
CA THR A 129 18.50 -9.18 29.05
C THR A 129 19.76 -9.28 29.91
N LYS A 130 19.64 -9.08 31.22
CA LYS A 130 20.74 -9.27 32.18
C LYS A 130 21.31 -10.70 32.18
N LYS A 131 20.52 -11.68 31.74
CA LYS A 131 20.92 -13.08 31.59
C LYS A 131 21.66 -13.35 30.27
N GLY A 132 21.84 -12.33 29.42
CA GLY A 132 22.52 -12.44 28.12
C GLY A 132 21.63 -12.88 26.96
N GLU A 133 20.34 -13.14 27.22
CA GLU A 133 19.40 -13.62 26.21
C GLU A 133 18.75 -12.46 25.45
N ASN A 134 18.42 -12.66 24.17
CA ASN A 134 17.75 -11.64 23.37
C ASN A 134 16.27 -11.55 23.77
N MET A 135 15.72 -10.34 23.84
CA MET A 135 14.29 -10.03 23.89
C MET A 135 14.01 -8.87 22.93
N ALA A 136 12.75 -8.60 22.60
CA ALA A 136 12.42 -7.49 21.70
C ALA A 136 11.25 -6.65 22.22
N PHE A 137 11.34 -5.34 22.00
CA PHE A 137 10.20 -4.43 22.07
C PHE A 137 9.73 -4.15 20.65
N LEU A 138 8.46 -4.43 20.39
CA LEU A 138 7.80 -4.10 19.13
C LEU A 138 6.90 -2.90 19.32
N GLN A 139 6.84 -2.04 18.33
CA GLN A 139 5.71 -1.13 18.15
C GLN A 139 4.84 -1.72 17.04
N ALA A 140 3.56 -1.95 17.36
CA ALA A 140 2.61 -2.51 16.41
C ALA A 140 1.32 -1.69 16.38
N ASP A 141 0.58 -1.74 15.28
CA ASP A 141 -0.70 -1.03 15.16
C ASP A 141 -1.77 -1.85 14.42
N ASP A 142 -3.04 -1.59 14.75
CA ASP A 142 -4.21 -2.24 14.13
C ASP A 142 -4.92 -1.32 13.11
N SER A 143 -4.17 -0.40 12.47
CA SER A 143 -4.66 0.72 11.66
C SER A 143 -5.42 1.82 12.41
N LYS A 144 -5.79 1.60 13.69
CA LYS A 144 -6.56 2.56 14.50
C LYS A 144 -5.79 3.03 15.72
N LYS A 145 -5.11 2.12 16.40
CA LYS A 145 -4.33 2.37 17.61
C LYS A 145 -2.97 1.70 17.52
N LYS A 146 -2.01 2.30 18.22
CA LYS A 146 -0.68 1.74 18.43
C LYS A 146 -0.63 1.01 19.77
N LEU A 147 0.15 -0.06 19.85
CA LEU A 147 0.42 -0.83 21.05
C LEU A 147 1.91 -1.19 21.09
N ASP A 148 2.52 -0.97 22.24
CA ASP A 148 3.87 -1.47 22.50
C ASP A 148 3.78 -2.91 23.02
N VAL A 149 4.45 -3.83 22.32
CA VAL A 149 4.43 -5.26 22.62
C VAL A 149 5.81 -5.70 23.07
N THR A 150 5.87 -6.46 24.16
CA THR A 150 7.12 -7.03 24.66
C THR A 150 7.19 -8.51 24.33
N LEU A 151 8.20 -8.89 23.54
CA LEU A 151 8.55 -10.28 23.28
C LEU A 151 9.63 -10.71 24.26
N PHE A 152 9.23 -11.54 25.23
CA PHE A 152 10.16 -12.16 26.18
C PHE A 152 11.09 -13.16 25.49
N SER A 153 12.23 -13.43 26.12
CA SER A 153 13.32 -14.20 25.50
C SER A 153 12.94 -15.60 25.02
N ASP A 154 12.08 -16.31 25.76
CA ASP A 154 11.62 -17.65 25.35
C ASP A 154 10.82 -17.59 24.05
N LEU A 155 9.89 -16.65 23.94
CA LEU A 155 9.08 -16.46 22.74
C LEU A 155 9.93 -15.90 21.58
N TYR A 156 10.81 -14.93 21.84
CA TYR A 156 11.69 -14.36 20.82
C TYR A 156 12.60 -15.42 20.20
N ARG A 157 13.06 -16.42 20.97
CA ARG A 157 13.86 -17.53 20.43
C ARG A 157 13.08 -18.39 19.43
N GLN A 158 11.77 -18.53 19.63
CA GLN A 158 10.91 -19.36 18.79
C GLN A 158 10.52 -18.64 17.50
N VAL A 159 10.07 -17.38 17.60
CA VAL A 159 9.46 -16.66 16.46
C VAL A 159 10.27 -15.47 15.96
N GLY A 160 11.38 -15.12 16.61
CA GLY A 160 12.12 -13.88 16.31
C GLY A 160 12.68 -13.77 14.90
N GLN A 161 12.87 -14.89 14.19
CA GLN A 161 13.29 -14.88 12.78
C GLN A 161 12.13 -14.60 11.79
N GLU A 162 10.89 -14.81 12.22
CA GLU A 162 9.70 -14.66 11.39
C GLU A 162 9.16 -13.22 11.43
N ILE A 163 9.50 -12.46 12.47
CA ILE A 163 9.00 -11.10 12.69
C ILE A 163 9.87 -10.09 11.91
N LYS A 164 9.23 -9.26 11.09
CA LYS A 164 9.87 -8.22 10.27
C LYS A 164 9.10 -6.91 10.38
N GLU A 165 9.81 -5.79 10.21
CA GLU A 165 9.18 -4.47 10.10
C GLU A 165 8.42 -4.38 8.76
N GLY A 166 7.23 -3.76 8.79
CA GLY A 166 6.34 -3.64 7.63
C GLY A 166 5.64 -4.93 7.22
N ALA A 167 5.61 -5.93 8.11
CA ALA A 167 4.91 -7.20 7.93
C ALA A 167 3.57 -7.22 8.66
#